data_AF-A0A8C9KMH0-F1
#
_entry.id   AF-A0A8C9KMH0-F1
#
_cell.length_a   1.000
_cell.length_b   1.000
_cell.length_c   1.000
_cell.angle_alpha   90.00
_cell.angle_beta   90.00
_cell.angle_gamma   90.00
#
_symmetry.space_group_name_H-M   'P 1'
#
loop_
_entity.id
_entity.type
_entity.pdbx_description
1 polymer ?
#
loop_
_entity_poly.entity_id
_entity_poly.type
_entity_poly.pdbx_seq_one_letter_code
_entity_poly.pdbx_strand_id
1 'polypeptide(L)'
;MQGADSDQPFKRPRRDGSPRTPPNIPSAAAESSPGPKLHPHHQTWGPEQVCCFLKRSGFSDPGLLERFRGNKITGSILLHLNESDLESLGISTLGDRKKLHNYIQQLKEIHVDAMKVINDPIHGHIELHPLLIRIIDTPQFQRLRYIKQLGGSYYIFPGASHNRFEHSLGVGYLAGCLVRALREKQPELQISERDVLCVQIAGLCHDLGHGPFSHMFDGRFIPLARPDVEWTHEQGSVKMFEHLVNSNGLKAVMEHYGLIPEEDICFIKEQITGPLESPIKDSLWPYKGRPKEKSFLYEIVANKRNGIDVDKWDYFARDCHHLGIQNNFDYQRFIKFARVCEVDDRKRICTRDKEVGNLYDMFHTRTSLHRRAYQHKVGNIIDTMITDAFLKADPYIEIVGAEGKKYHISTAIDDMDAFTKLTDNIFLEILYSSDPKLDAAREILKKIECRNLYKYVGETKPKGTTKIEKENYKRLPEDLAGSKPTDILIETELKAEDFIVDVINMDYGMEDKNPIDHVRFYCKSDLSKAVRITKDQVSELLPERFAEQLIRVYCKKTDEKSLFAAHQYFVHWCLIRNFTKPQDSDVVAPLITPRKEEWKNADSAQSPDHSQKVSKFKTRLFPDDSV
;
A
#
# COMPACT_ATOMS: atom_id res chain seq x y z
N MET A 1 53.54 -26.02 29.19
CA MET A 1 54.88 -26.48 28.76
C MET A 1 55.02 -26.20 27.27
N GLN A 2 56.27 -26.02 26.81
CA GLN A 2 56.85 -26.23 25.44
C GLN A 2 55.88 -26.47 24.26
N GLY A 3 56.11 -25.95 23.04
CA GLY A 3 57.21 -25.18 22.44
C GLY A 3 57.02 -25.25 20.90
N ALA A 4 57.18 -24.17 20.11
CA ALA A 4 58.44 -23.52 19.73
C ALA A 4 59.41 -24.47 18.99
N ASP A 5 60.05 -24.11 17.87
CA ASP A 5 59.98 -22.90 17.03
C ASP A 5 60.55 -23.30 15.63
N SER A 6 60.51 -22.51 14.53
CA SER A 6 60.18 -21.08 14.35
C SER A 6 59.29 -20.90 13.09
N ASP A 7 59.47 -20.06 12.05
CA ASP A 7 60.56 -19.17 11.58
C ASP A 7 59.98 -17.83 11.04
N GLN A 8 60.85 -16.96 10.51
CA GLN A 8 60.61 -15.51 10.35
C GLN A 8 61.35 -14.95 9.11
N PRO A 9 61.16 -13.67 8.65
CA PRO A 9 61.22 -12.47 9.48
C PRO A 9 60.22 -11.32 9.15
N PHE A 10 60.42 -10.20 9.85
CA PHE A 10 59.47 -9.11 10.12
C PHE A 10 59.87 -7.74 9.51
N LYS A 11 58.90 -6.81 9.58
CA LYS A 11 59.00 -5.37 9.95
C LYS A 11 59.04 -4.24 8.87
N ARG A 12 57.86 -3.58 8.78
CA ARG A 12 57.63 -2.10 8.96
C ARG A 12 58.16 -1.14 7.85
N PRO A 13 57.78 0.16 7.84
CA PRO A 13 56.88 0.91 8.76
C PRO A 13 55.67 1.62 8.10
N ARG A 14 54.80 2.22 8.94
CA ARG A 14 53.92 3.35 8.54
C ARG A 14 54.74 4.65 8.46
N ARG A 15 54.25 5.65 7.70
CA ARG A 15 54.70 7.05 7.76
C ARG A 15 53.52 8.00 7.56
N ASP A 16 53.51 9.09 8.32
CA ASP A 16 52.68 10.27 8.09
C ASP A 16 53.27 11.16 6.99
N GLY A 17 52.45 12.03 6.39
CA GLY A 17 52.90 13.03 5.42
C GLY A 17 51.75 13.81 4.76
N SER A 18 51.71 15.12 4.99
CA SER A 18 50.73 16.08 4.44
C SER A 18 50.78 16.17 2.90
N PRO A 19 49.69 16.63 2.24
CA PRO A 19 49.56 16.55 0.77
C PRO A 19 50.56 17.47 0.04
N ARG A 20 51.10 16.97 -1.08
CA ARG A 20 52.03 17.72 -1.94
C ARG A 20 51.29 18.48 -3.04
N THR A 21 51.54 19.77 -3.12
CA THR A 21 51.14 20.65 -4.23
C THR A 21 51.89 20.26 -5.52
N PRO A 22 51.26 20.25 -6.71
CA PRO A 22 51.97 20.18 -7.99
C PRO A 22 52.81 21.45 -8.26
N PRO A 23 53.92 21.36 -9.01
CA PRO A 23 54.81 22.49 -9.27
C PRO A 23 54.30 23.43 -10.38
N ASN A 24 54.54 24.73 -10.22
CA ASN A 24 54.35 25.75 -11.26
C ASN A 24 55.51 25.76 -12.27
N ILE A 25 55.21 25.69 -13.56
CA ILE A 25 56.07 26.06 -14.69
C ILE A 25 55.21 26.90 -15.66
N PRO A 26 55.72 27.98 -16.28
CA PRO A 26 54.88 29.15 -16.57
C PRO A 26 54.11 29.15 -17.89
N SER A 27 53.18 30.10 -17.98
CA SER A 27 52.38 30.44 -19.15
C SER A 27 53.20 30.67 -20.42
N ALA A 28 52.76 30.04 -21.51
CA ALA A 28 52.80 30.64 -22.84
C ALA A 28 51.36 31.01 -23.21
N ALA A 29 51.10 32.28 -23.53
CA ALA A 29 49.76 32.76 -23.85
C ALA A 29 49.40 32.45 -25.31
N ALA A 30 48.21 31.87 -25.52
CA ALA A 30 47.52 31.85 -26.81
C ALA A 30 46.06 32.24 -26.54
N GLU A 31 45.60 33.32 -27.16
CA GLU A 31 44.30 33.91 -26.84
C GLU A 31 43.15 33.14 -27.53
N SER A 32 42.36 32.42 -26.73
CA SER A 32 41.02 31.98 -27.16
C SER A 32 40.06 32.03 -25.98
N SER A 33 39.19 33.03 -25.95
CA SER A 33 38.16 33.18 -24.92
C SER A 33 37.24 31.95 -24.88
N PRO A 34 37.09 31.25 -23.74
CA PRO A 34 36.20 30.11 -23.66
C PRO A 34 34.75 30.58 -23.75
N GLY A 35 34.13 30.39 -24.93
CA GLY A 35 32.73 30.70 -25.16
C GLY A 35 31.82 29.98 -24.15
N PRO A 36 30.64 30.56 -23.83
CA PRO A 36 29.87 30.20 -22.65
C PRO A 36 29.59 28.69 -22.58
N LYS A 37 29.69 28.14 -21.37
CA LYS A 37 29.37 26.73 -21.11
C LYS A 37 27.89 26.49 -21.45
N LEU A 38 27.63 25.50 -22.29
CA LEU A 38 26.27 25.00 -22.51
C LEU A 38 25.76 24.40 -21.19
N HIS A 39 24.56 24.79 -20.80
CA HIS A 39 23.90 24.24 -19.62
C HIS A 39 23.38 22.81 -19.92
N PRO A 40 23.40 21.85 -18.98
CA PRO A 40 22.98 20.47 -19.28
C PRO A 40 21.54 20.37 -19.77
N HIS A 41 20.60 21.10 -19.15
CA HIS A 41 19.19 21.10 -19.54
C HIS A 41 18.95 22.04 -20.74
N HIS A 42 19.09 21.54 -21.95
CA HIS A 42 18.97 22.36 -23.18
C HIS A 42 17.62 23.05 -23.35
N GLN A 43 16.51 22.55 -22.77
CA GLN A 43 15.23 23.30 -22.75
C GLN A 43 15.38 24.71 -22.15
N THR A 44 16.32 24.91 -21.20
CA THR A 44 16.60 26.19 -20.54
C THR A 44 17.52 27.13 -21.36
N TRP A 45 18.00 26.72 -22.54
CA TRP A 45 18.93 27.54 -23.32
C TRP A 45 18.26 28.80 -23.87
N GLY A 46 18.83 29.96 -23.56
CA GLY A 46 18.56 31.20 -24.29
C GLY A 46 19.14 31.16 -25.72
N PRO A 47 18.75 32.09 -26.62
CA PRO A 47 19.18 32.09 -28.02
C PRO A 47 20.71 32.07 -28.22
N GLU A 48 21.47 32.72 -27.33
CA GLU A 48 22.94 32.71 -27.41
C GLU A 48 23.57 31.36 -27.05
N GLN A 49 22.91 30.56 -26.19
CA GLN A 49 23.33 29.19 -25.90
C GLN A 49 22.98 28.25 -27.07
N VAL A 50 21.81 28.45 -27.71
CA VAL A 50 21.48 27.77 -28.99
C VAL A 50 22.52 28.11 -30.06
N CYS A 51 22.89 29.37 -30.22
CA CYS A 51 23.94 29.79 -31.15
C CYS A 51 25.31 29.17 -30.82
N CYS A 52 25.64 29.00 -29.53
CA CYS A 52 26.87 28.31 -29.11
C CYS A 52 26.83 26.79 -29.35
N PHE A 53 25.65 26.16 -29.26
CA PHE A 53 25.45 24.77 -29.67
C PHE A 53 25.62 24.62 -31.19
N LEU A 54 24.94 25.45 -31.99
CA LEU A 54 25.05 25.45 -33.45
C LEU A 54 26.51 25.55 -33.91
N LYS A 55 27.28 26.50 -33.38
CA LYS A 55 28.72 26.63 -33.65
C LYS A 55 29.50 25.34 -33.37
N ARG A 56 29.29 24.72 -32.19
CA ARG A 56 29.95 23.46 -31.80
C ARG A 56 29.56 22.27 -32.68
N SER A 57 28.32 22.26 -33.18
CA SER A 57 27.81 21.27 -34.14
C SER A 57 28.24 21.52 -35.60
N GLY A 58 29.08 22.54 -35.83
CA GLY A 58 29.64 22.91 -37.15
C GLY A 58 28.87 23.99 -37.91
N PHE A 59 27.76 24.50 -37.36
CA PHE A 59 26.91 25.52 -37.97
C PHE A 59 27.38 26.92 -37.53
N SER A 60 28.47 27.38 -38.13
CA SER A 60 29.15 28.63 -37.74
C SER A 60 28.93 29.82 -38.69
N ASP A 61 28.05 29.71 -39.69
CA ASP A 61 27.68 30.84 -40.57
C ASP A 61 27.11 32.01 -39.75
N PRO A 62 27.71 33.23 -39.81
CA PRO A 62 27.19 34.40 -39.10
C PRO A 62 25.74 34.72 -39.45
N GLY A 63 25.34 34.59 -40.73
CA GLY A 63 23.98 34.91 -41.17
C GLY A 63 22.93 33.97 -40.57
N LEU A 64 23.21 32.66 -40.55
CA LEU A 64 22.39 31.64 -39.90
C LEU A 64 22.24 31.91 -38.39
N LEU A 65 23.34 32.24 -37.72
CA LEU A 65 23.34 32.52 -36.28
C LEU A 65 22.55 33.81 -35.96
N GLU A 66 22.63 34.83 -36.82
CA GLU A 66 21.77 36.02 -36.69
C GLU A 66 20.29 35.70 -36.97
N ARG A 67 19.97 34.80 -37.91
CA ARG A 67 18.58 34.33 -38.10
C ARG A 67 18.05 33.61 -36.87
N PHE A 68 18.83 32.73 -36.23
CA PHE A 68 18.42 32.05 -34.99
C PHE A 68 18.28 33.03 -33.79
N ARG A 69 19.18 34.01 -33.67
CA ARG A 69 19.09 35.08 -32.66
C ARG A 69 17.88 36.00 -32.88
N GLY A 70 17.69 36.47 -34.11
CA GLY A 70 16.62 37.41 -34.50
C GLY A 70 15.23 36.82 -34.32
N ASN A 71 15.05 35.54 -34.68
CA ASN A 71 13.83 34.79 -34.41
C ASN A 71 13.72 34.28 -32.95
N LYS A 72 14.67 34.66 -32.08
CA LYS A 72 14.72 34.32 -30.64
C LYS A 72 14.57 32.82 -30.35
N ILE A 73 15.16 31.96 -31.17
CA ILE A 73 15.08 30.50 -31.03
C ILE A 73 15.75 30.07 -29.72
N THR A 74 14.94 29.75 -28.70
CA THR A 74 15.38 29.13 -27.45
C THR A 74 15.62 27.63 -27.64
N GLY A 75 16.26 26.98 -26.67
CA GLY A 75 16.47 25.53 -26.71
C GLY A 75 15.18 24.72 -26.57
N SER A 76 14.11 25.29 -25.99
CA SER A 76 12.77 24.70 -26.04
C SER A 76 12.16 24.75 -27.44
N ILE A 77 12.33 25.84 -28.19
CA ILE A 77 11.87 25.96 -29.58
C ILE A 77 12.72 25.06 -30.50
N LEU A 78 14.05 25.05 -30.31
CA LEU A 78 15.02 24.25 -31.08
C LEU A 78 14.63 22.76 -31.19
N LEU A 79 14.09 22.17 -30.13
CA LEU A 79 13.64 20.78 -30.13
C LEU A 79 12.45 20.52 -31.06
N HIS A 80 11.60 21.52 -31.31
CA HIS A 80 10.36 21.35 -32.06
C HIS A 80 10.51 21.65 -33.56
N LEU A 81 11.70 22.11 -33.99
CA LEU A 81 11.97 22.43 -35.39
C LEU A 81 11.99 21.17 -36.28
N ASN A 82 11.24 21.22 -37.38
CA ASN A 82 11.21 20.21 -38.45
C ASN A 82 12.11 20.62 -39.66
N GLU A 83 12.27 19.75 -40.67
CA GLU A 83 13.14 20.03 -41.83
C GLU A 83 12.73 21.27 -42.64
N SER A 84 11.45 21.62 -42.68
CA SER A 84 10.91 22.82 -43.33
C SER A 84 11.19 24.09 -42.51
N ASP A 85 11.11 24.00 -41.18
CA ASP A 85 11.45 25.13 -40.30
C ASP A 85 12.94 25.47 -40.45
N LEU A 86 13.80 24.44 -40.49
CA LEU A 86 15.24 24.60 -40.72
C LEU A 86 15.56 25.18 -42.11
N GLU A 87 14.76 24.87 -43.14
CA GLU A 87 14.86 25.51 -44.46
C GLU A 87 14.47 26.99 -44.39
N SER A 88 13.37 27.35 -43.72
CA SER A 88 12.93 28.74 -43.55
C SER A 88 13.89 29.59 -42.72
N LEU A 89 14.58 28.99 -41.73
CA LEU A 89 15.68 29.60 -40.98
C LEU A 89 16.98 29.69 -41.80
N GLY A 90 16.97 29.28 -43.07
CA GLY A 90 18.06 29.47 -44.03
C GLY A 90 19.17 28.42 -43.93
N ILE A 91 18.83 27.16 -43.68
CA ILE A 91 19.70 26.00 -43.92
C ILE A 91 19.26 25.35 -45.25
N SER A 92 19.83 25.82 -46.35
CA SER A 92 19.38 25.44 -47.70
C SER A 92 19.71 23.98 -48.07
N THR A 93 20.90 23.48 -47.70
CA THR A 93 21.31 22.12 -48.10
C THR A 93 20.52 21.05 -47.33
N LEU A 94 20.10 19.99 -48.05
CA LEU A 94 19.39 18.86 -47.43
C LEU A 94 20.30 18.05 -46.48
N GLY A 95 21.61 18.03 -46.75
CA GLY A 95 22.59 17.37 -45.89
C GLY A 95 22.75 18.06 -44.54
N ASP A 96 22.85 19.40 -44.55
CA ASP A 96 23.00 20.19 -43.33
C ASP A 96 21.71 20.23 -42.52
N ARG A 97 20.53 20.25 -43.17
CA ARG A 97 19.24 20.05 -42.50
C ARG A 97 19.16 18.71 -41.77
N LYS A 98 19.49 17.60 -42.45
CA LYS A 98 19.50 16.26 -41.85
C LYS A 98 20.53 16.12 -40.74
N LYS A 99 21.70 16.74 -40.89
CA LYS A 99 22.75 16.79 -39.87
C LYS A 99 22.29 17.54 -38.62
N LEU A 100 21.68 18.73 -38.76
CA LEU A 100 21.17 19.48 -37.61
C LEU A 100 19.95 18.80 -36.99
N HIS A 101 19.03 18.27 -37.80
CA HIS A 101 17.91 17.47 -37.32
C HIS A 101 18.41 16.27 -36.49
N ASN A 102 19.43 15.54 -36.96
CA ASN A 102 20.02 14.45 -36.18
C ASN A 102 20.65 14.93 -34.86
N TYR A 103 21.32 16.09 -34.81
CA TYR A 103 21.79 16.65 -33.53
C TYR A 103 20.63 17.11 -32.62
N ILE A 104 19.52 17.60 -33.18
CA ILE A 104 18.31 17.95 -32.43
C ILE A 104 17.63 16.68 -31.89
N GLN A 105 17.62 15.58 -32.65
CA GLN A 105 17.15 14.27 -32.18
C GLN A 105 18.09 13.70 -31.10
N GLN A 106 19.41 13.85 -31.22
CA GLN A 106 20.34 13.51 -30.15
C GLN A 106 20.14 14.37 -28.88
N LEU A 107 19.79 15.66 -29.01
CA LEU A 107 19.36 16.46 -27.86
C LEU A 107 18.04 15.96 -27.27
N LYS A 108 17.09 15.50 -28.08
CA LYS A 108 15.86 14.83 -27.57
C LYS A 108 16.18 13.54 -26.85
N GLU A 109 17.05 12.68 -27.39
CA GLU A 109 17.51 11.44 -26.76
C GLU A 109 18.23 11.70 -25.44
N ILE A 110 19.01 12.78 -25.34
CA ILE A 110 19.63 13.26 -24.09
C ILE A 110 18.59 13.89 -23.14
N HIS A 111 17.39 14.23 -23.61
CA HIS A 111 16.24 14.66 -22.79
C HIS A 111 15.22 13.55 -22.51
N VAL A 112 15.36 12.38 -23.11
CA VAL A 112 14.71 11.19 -22.60
C VAL A 112 15.47 10.85 -21.33
N ASP A 113 14.99 11.40 -20.20
CA ASP A 113 15.26 10.90 -18.86
C ASP A 113 15.34 9.36 -18.96
N ALA A 114 16.43 8.74 -18.50
CA ALA A 114 16.61 7.31 -18.71
C ALA A 114 15.63 6.48 -17.86
N MET A 115 15.33 5.26 -18.30
CA MET A 115 14.72 4.25 -17.42
C MET A 115 15.58 4.10 -16.16
N LYS A 116 15.01 4.41 -14.99
CA LYS A 116 15.72 4.33 -13.71
C LYS A 116 15.51 2.94 -13.13
N VAL A 117 16.60 2.25 -12.80
CA VAL A 117 16.54 0.94 -12.13
C VAL A 117 16.58 1.14 -10.62
N ILE A 118 15.67 0.50 -9.89
CA ILE A 118 15.70 0.39 -8.42
C ILE A 118 15.78 -1.09 -8.06
N ASN A 119 16.66 -1.46 -7.13
CA ASN A 119 16.71 -2.82 -6.59
C ASN A 119 15.82 -2.93 -5.34
N ASP A 120 14.83 -3.82 -5.41
CA ASP A 120 13.86 -4.11 -4.36
C ASP A 120 14.03 -5.57 -3.87
N PRO A 121 13.96 -5.86 -2.56
CA PRO A 121 14.23 -7.20 -2.03
C PRO A 121 13.16 -8.26 -2.35
N ILE A 122 11.97 -7.85 -2.83
CA ILE A 122 10.83 -8.72 -3.15
C ILE A 122 10.75 -8.98 -4.66
N HIS A 123 11.19 -8.02 -5.48
CA HIS A 123 11.03 -8.06 -6.94
C HIS A 123 12.35 -8.05 -7.72
N GLY A 124 13.48 -7.77 -7.07
CA GLY A 124 14.77 -7.59 -7.72
C GLY A 124 14.87 -6.22 -8.42
N HIS A 125 15.39 -6.19 -9.64
CA HIS A 125 15.59 -4.96 -10.39
C HIS A 125 14.29 -4.51 -11.06
N ILE A 126 13.69 -3.44 -10.53
CA ILE A 126 12.51 -2.76 -11.06
C ILE A 126 12.96 -1.66 -12.02
N GLU A 127 12.48 -1.70 -13.26
CA GLU A 127 12.62 -0.59 -14.22
C GLU A 127 11.45 0.40 -14.10
N LEU A 128 11.77 1.70 -14.03
CA LEU A 128 10.79 2.77 -13.88
C LEU A 128 10.92 3.82 -14.99
N HIS A 129 9.83 4.03 -15.70
CA HIS A 129 9.69 5.08 -16.72
C HIS A 129 9.82 6.48 -16.10
N PRO A 130 10.43 7.46 -16.79
CA PRO A 130 10.65 8.82 -16.27
C PRO A 130 9.46 9.51 -15.63
N LEU A 131 8.28 9.44 -16.25
CA LEU A 131 7.07 10.02 -15.67
C LEU A 131 6.77 9.47 -14.26
N LEU A 132 7.05 8.19 -14.02
CA LEU A 132 6.93 7.56 -12.70
C LEU A 132 7.95 8.15 -11.74
N ILE A 133 9.20 8.32 -12.17
CA ILE A 133 10.27 8.96 -11.37
C ILE A 133 9.94 10.40 -11.02
N ARG A 134 9.36 11.16 -11.97
CA ARG A 134 8.91 12.55 -11.77
C ARG A 134 7.71 12.67 -10.82
N ILE A 135 6.99 11.57 -10.55
CA ILE A 135 5.95 11.47 -9.51
C ILE A 135 6.56 11.01 -8.19
N ILE A 136 7.45 10.02 -8.22
CA ILE A 136 8.13 9.43 -7.05
C ILE A 136 9.02 10.46 -6.35
N ASP A 137 9.83 11.23 -7.08
CA ASP A 137 10.78 12.20 -6.55
C ASP A 137 10.09 13.56 -6.23
N THR A 138 8.90 13.50 -5.60
CA THR A 138 8.10 14.64 -5.09
C THR A 138 7.92 14.57 -3.57
N PRO A 139 7.70 15.70 -2.85
CA PRO A 139 7.43 15.68 -1.41
C PRO A 139 6.25 14.78 -1.02
N GLN A 140 5.17 14.84 -1.81
CA GLN A 140 3.93 14.11 -1.58
C GLN A 140 4.13 12.58 -1.61
N PHE A 141 5.01 12.07 -2.49
CA PHE A 141 5.32 10.64 -2.57
C PHE A 141 6.45 10.23 -1.61
N GLN A 142 7.54 11.01 -1.50
CA GLN A 142 8.66 10.71 -0.59
C GLN A 142 8.22 10.68 0.88
N ARG A 143 7.13 11.39 1.24
CA ARG A 143 6.38 11.26 2.50
C ARG A 143 6.16 9.81 2.95
N LEU A 144 5.84 8.91 2.02
CA LEU A 144 5.51 7.51 2.33
C LEU A 144 6.69 6.70 2.92
N ARG A 145 7.92 7.24 2.90
CA ARG A 145 9.08 6.67 3.62
C ARG A 145 8.96 6.76 5.13
N TYR A 146 8.12 7.67 5.62
CA TYR A 146 7.95 7.99 7.03
C TYR A 146 6.62 7.48 7.59
N ILE A 147 6.06 6.43 6.96
CA ILE A 147 4.80 5.79 7.36
C ILE A 147 4.97 4.27 7.30
N LYS A 148 5.03 3.60 8.47
CA LYS A 148 5.15 2.14 8.57
C LYS A 148 3.96 1.43 7.94
N GLN A 149 4.22 0.44 7.09
CA GLN A 149 3.20 -0.36 6.41
C GLN A 149 2.19 -0.97 7.40
N LEU A 150 2.72 -1.53 8.50
CA LEU A 150 1.98 -2.30 9.50
C LEU A 150 1.81 -1.58 10.86
N GLY A 151 2.03 -0.27 10.90
CA GLY A 151 1.79 0.57 12.08
C GLY A 151 2.45 0.05 13.36
N GLY A 152 1.68 -0.08 14.45
CA GLY A 152 2.11 -0.58 15.75
C GLY A 152 2.68 -2.02 15.74
N SER A 153 2.48 -2.78 14.66
CA SER A 153 3.07 -4.12 14.49
C SER A 153 4.60 -4.13 14.51
N TYR A 154 5.26 -3.03 14.13
CA TYR A 154 6.72 -2.90 14.21
C TYR A 154 7.26 -3.10 15.65
N TYR A 155 6.50 -2.67 16.65
CA TYR A 155 6.83 -2.88 18.07
C TYR A 155 6.64 -4.34 18.54
N ILE A 156 6.18 -5.24 17.67
CA ILE A 156 6.01 -6.68 17.90
C ILE A 156 6.97 -7.49 17.02
N PHE A 157 7.00 -7.16 15.72
CA PHE A 157 7.80 -7.80 14.70
C PHE A 157 8.90 -6.83 14.27
N PRO A 158 10.12 -6.91 14.83
CA PRO A 158 11.17 -5.91 14.57
C PRO A 158 11.66 -5.90 13.12
N GLY A 159 11.39 -6.96 12.34
CA GLY A 159 11.63 -6.99 10.90
C GLY A 159 10.61 -6.18 10.07
N ALA A 160 9.42 -5.89 10.62
CA ALA A 160 8.37 -5.07 9.99
C ALA A 160 8.68 -3.56 10.05
N SER A 161 9.91 -3.19 9.70
CA SER A 161 10.42 -1.82 9.65
C SER A 161 10.06 -1.07 8.35
N HIS A 162 9.44 -1.77 7.40
CA HIS A 162 9.10 -1.29 6.06
C HIS A 162 7.92 -0.31 6.04
N ASN A 163 7.87 0.47 4.98
CA ASN A 163 7.07 1.67 4.85
C ASN A 163 6.25 1.63 3.55
N ARG A 164 5.22 2.49 3.49
CA ARG A 164 4.29 2.59 2.35
C ARG A 164 4.99 2.93 1.03
N PHE A 165 6.16 3.57 1.07
CA PHE A 165 6.96 3.93 -0.11
C PHE A 165 7.40 2.72 -0.94
N GLU A 166 8.14 1.79 -0.35
CA GLU A 166 8.66 0.62 -1.05
C GLU A 166 7.56 -0.37 -1.48
N HIS A 167 6.48 -0.45 -0.71
CA HIS A 167 5.24 -1.13 -1.12
C HIS A 167 4.62 -0.48 -2.36
N SER A 168 4.41 0.84 -2.36
CA SER A 168 3.85 1.58 -3.50
C SER A 168 4.70 1.39 -4.78
N LEU A 169 6.04 1.38 -4.67
CA LEU A 169 6.92 1.05 -5.81
C LEU A 169 6.65 -0.37 -6.36
N GLY A 170 6.49 -1.36 -5.49
CA GLY A 170 6.18 -2.73 -5.88
C GLY A 170 4.80 -2.87 -6.54
N VAL A 171 3.77 -2.23 -6.00
CA VAL A 171 2.43 -2.21 -6.62
C VAL A 171 2.46 -1.52 -7.99
N GLY A 172 3.16 -0.39 -8.15
CA GLY A 172 3.38 0.26 -9.44
C GLY A 172 4.14 -0.59 -10.47
N TYR A 173 5.05 -1.46 -10.00
CA TYR A 173 5.75 -2.44 -10.83
C TYR A 173 4.83 -3.61 -11.23
N LEU A 174 4.13 -4.23 -10.28
CA LEU A 174 3.24 -5.37 -10.53
C LEU A 174 2.03 -5.00 -11.40
N ALA A 175 1.46 -3.80 -11.21
CA ALA A 175 0.46 -3.21 -12.09
C ALA A 175 0.99 -3.17 -13.54
N GLY A 176 2.23 -2.69 -13.71
CA GLY A 176 2.95 -2.65 -14.97
C GLY A 176 3.27 -4.02 -15.57
N CYS A 177 3.51 -5.04 -14.75
CA CYS A 177 3.75 -6.41 -15.21
C CYS A 177 2.46 -7.05 -15.72
N LEU A 178 1.35 -6.92 -14.99
CA LEU A 178 0.08 -7.51 -15.37
C LEU A 178 -0.47 -6.88 -16.66
N VAL A 179 -0.47 -5.55 -16.77
CA VAL A 179 -1.01 -4.86 -17.96
C VAL A 179 -0.20 -5.16 -19.23
N ARG A 180 1.13 -5.26 -19.13
CA ARG A 180 2.00 -5.69 -20.26
C ARG A 180 1.74 -7.15 -20.64
N ALA A 181 1.69 -8.06 -19.66
CA ALA A 181 1.42 -9.47 -19.92
C ALA A 181 0.02 -9.73 -20.53
N LEU A 182 -0.98 -8.87 -20.25
CA LEU A 182 -2.28 -8.93 -20.94
C LEU A 182 -2.17 -8.41 -22.38
N ARG A 183 -1.49 -7.28 -22.60
CA ARG A 183 -1.26 -6.66 -23.91
C ARG A 183 -0.51 -7.57 -24.90
N GLU A 184 0.57 -8.22 -24.44
CA GLU A 184 1.39 -9.12 -25.25
C GLU A 184 0.62 -10.36 -25.71
N LYS A 185 -0.18 -10.96 -24.81
CA LYS A 185 -0.97 -12.18 -25.09
C LYS A 185 -2.26 -11.91 -25.86
N GLN A 186 -2.71 -10.66 -25.89
CA GLN A 186 -3.99 -10.24 -26.46
C GLN A 186 -3.91 -8.82 -27.05
N PRO A 187 -3.22 -8.63 -28.20
CA PRO A 187 -3.15 -7.33 -28.88
C PRO A 187 -4.53 -6.76 -29.28
N GLU A 188 -5.55 -7.61 -29.43
CA GLU A 188 -6.93 -7.23 -29.74
C GLU A 188 -7.62 -6.39 -28.63
N LEU A 189 -7.01 -6.31 -27.43
CA LEU A 189 -7.44 -5.44 -26.35
C LEU A 189 -7.06 -3.96 -26.54
N GLN A 190 -6.18 -3.65 -27.51
CA GLN A 190 -5.74 -2.29 -27.84
C GLN A 190 -5.24 -1.49 -26.62
N ILE A 191 -4.49 -2.17 -25.75
CA ILE A 191 -3.79 -1.58 -24.60
C ILE A 191 -2.58 -0.78 -25.14
N SER A 192 -2.58 0.52 -24.91
CA SER A 192 -1.53 1.46 -25.34
C SER A 192 -0.49 1.71 -24.25
N GLU A 193 0.66 2.31 -24.58
CA GLU A 193 1.62 2.77 -23.55
C GLU A 193 0.98 3.78 -22.58
N ARG A 194 0.08 4.63 -23.08
CA ARG A 194 -0.73 5.56 -22.28
C ARG A 194 -1.55 4.80 -21.22
N ASP A 195 -2.20 3.69 -21.59
CA ASP A 195 -2.91 2.83 -20.63
C ASP A 195 -1.96 2.16 -19.63
N VAL A 196 -0.81 1.65 -20.09
CA VAL A 196 0.22 1.04 -19.23
C VAL A 196 0.72 2.04 -18.19
N LEU A 197 1.06 3.26 -18.61
CA LEU A 197 1.53 4.32 -17.71
C LEU A 197 0.44 4.73 -16.71
N CYS A 198 -0.81 4.90 -17.13
CA CYS A 198 -1.90 5.23 -16.20
C CYS A 198 -2.16 4.12 -15.17
N VAL A 199 -2.05 2.85 -15.56
CA VAL A 199 -2.15 1.70 -14.64
C VAL A 199 -0.95 1.68 -13.66
N GLN A 200 0.27 1.97 -14.13
CA GLN A 200 1.44 2.08 -13.24
C GLN A 200 1.35 3.27 -12.28
N ILE A 201 0.86 4.43 -12.73
CA ILE A 201 0.69 5.61 -11.88
C ILE A 201 -0.40 5.36 -10.83
N ALA A 202 -1.51 4.73 -11.19
CA ALA A 202 -2.52 4.31 -10.21
C ALA A 202 -1.94 3.33 -9.18
N GLY A 203 -1.15 2.34 -9.61
CA GLY A 203 -0.46 1.41 -8.72
C GLY A 203 0.53 2.11 -7.76
N LEU A 204 1.29 3.10 -8.23
CA LEU A 204 2.15 3.93 -7.37
C LEU A 204 1.33 4.79 -6.40
N CYS A 205 0.24 5.39 -6.86
CA CYS A 205 -0.45 6.46 -6.14
C CYS A 205 -1.58 6.00 -5.22
N HIS A 206 -1.94 4.70 -5.24
CA HIS A 206 -3.08 4.16 -4.48
C HIS A 206 -3.00 4.41 -2.97
N ASP A 207 -1.80 4.58 -2.44
CA ASP A 207 -1.47 4.62 -1.01
C ASP A 207 -1.04 6.00 -0.47
N LEU A 208 -0.99 7.02 -1.34
CA LEU A 208 -0.60 8.40 -1.00
C LEU A 208 -1.38 9.00 0.18
N GLY A 209 -2.61 8.55 0.39
CA GLY A 209 -3.56 9.03 1.40
C GLY A 209 -3.43 8.40 2.79
N HIS A 210 -2.54 7.44 3.01
CA HIS A 210 -2.36 6.88 4.35
C HIS A 210 -1.83 7.94 5.34
N GLY A 211 -2.35 7.90 6.57
CA GLY A 211 -1.82 8.69 7.68
C GLY A 211 -0.74 7.96 8.48
N PRO A 212 -0.24 8.57 9.56
CA PRO A 212 0.73 7.96 10.46
C PRO A 212 0.27 6.58 10.97
N PHE A 213 1.16 5.61 10.98
CA PHE A 213 0.90 4.21 11.34
C PHE A 213 -0.17 3.52 10.45
N SER A 214 -0.30 3.96 9.19
CA SER A 214 -1.19 3.41 8.17
C SER A 214 -2.64 3.24 8.63
N HIS A 215 -3.13 2.01 8.78
CA HIS A 215 -4.54 1.70 9.12
C HIS A 215 -4.95 2.10 10.55
N MET A 216 -4.01 2.49 11.41
CA MET A 216 -4.36 3.13 12.69
C MET A 216 -5.06 4.48 12.45
N PHE A 217 -4.63 5.24 11.44
CA PHE A 217 -5.07 6.62 11.27
C PHE A 217 -6.53 6.72 10.80
N ASP A 218 -6.85 6.08 9.68
CA ASP A 218 -8.21 6.04 9.12
C ASP A 218 -9.09 4.99 9.81
N GLY A 219 -8.52 3.88 10.31
CA GLY A 219 -9.26 2.83 10.99
C GLY A 219 -9.55 3.04 12.48
N ARG A 220 -8.80 3.91 13.18
CA ARG A 220 -9.00 4.18 14.63
C ARG A 220 -9.02 5.66 14.98
N PHE A 221 -8.03 6.45 14.57
CA PHE A 221 -7.90 7.85 15.02
C PHE A 221 -8.97 8.78 14.44
N ILE A 222 -9.11 8.88 13.11
CA ILE A 222 -10.10 9.77 12.48
C ILE A 222 -11.54 9.43 12.88
N PRO A 223 -11.99 8.16 12.94
CA PRO A 223 -13.34 7.82 13.41
C PRO A 223 -13.64 8.19 14.88
N LEU A 224 -12.61 8.42 15.70
CA LEU A 224 -12.75 8.88 17.09
C LEU A 224 -12.61 10.41 17.22
N ALA A 225 -11.74 11.04 16.43
CA ALA A 225 -11.49 12.49 16.46
C ALA A 225 -12.50 13.31 15.64
N ARG A 226 -13.01 12.75 14.54
CA ARG A 226 -13.93 13.38 13.58
C ARG A 226 -15.08 12.40 13.23
N PRO A 227 -15.93 12.00 14.20
CA PRO A 227 -16.95 10.97 14.00
C PRO A 227 -17.99 11.33 12.93
N ASP A 228 -18.15 12.61 12.60
CA ASP A 228 -19.05 13.13 11.57
C ASP A 228 -18.43 13.17 10.16
N VAL A 229 -17.20 12.64 9.99
CA VAL A 229 -16.46 12.63 8.71
C VAL A 229 -16.17 11.19 8.26
N GLU A 230 -16.81 10.75 7.19
CA GLU A 230 -16.44 9.52 6.48
C GLU A 230 -15.16 9.76 5.67
N TRP A 231 -14.03 9.26 6.18
CA TRP A 231 -12.71 9.32 5.55
C TRP A 231 -12.18 7.93 5.25
N THR A 232 -11.52 7.77 4.09
CA THR A 232 -10.70 6.58 3.78
C THR A 232 -9.34 6.98 3.22
N HIS A 233 -8.34 6.10 3.32
CA HIS A 233 -7.04 6.34 2.70
C HIS A 233 -7.13 6.47 1.17
N GLU A 234 -8.04 5.77 0.47
CA GLU A 234 -8.18 5.93 -0.98
C GLU A 234 -8.71 7.31 -1.39
N GLN A 235 -9.63 7.89 -0.62
CA GLN A 235 -10.06 9.29 -0.80
C GLN A 235 -8.86 10.25 -0.61
N GLY A 236 -8.06 10.00 0.44
CA GLY A 236 -6.82 10.73 0.67
C GLY A 236 -5.82 10.60 -0.48
N SER A 237 -5.69 9.41 -1.08
CA SER A 237 -4.81 9.16 -2.21
C SER A 237 -5.25 9.93 -3.45
N VAL A 238 -6.56 10.01 -3.70
CA VAL A 238 -7.14 10.82 -4.78
C VAL A 238 -6.92 12.33 -4.56
N LYS A 239 -7.09 12.84 -3.33
CA LYS A 239 -6.80 14.24 -2.99
C LYS A 239 -5.29 14.54 -3.14
N MET A 240 -4.45 13.68 -2.57
CA MET A 240 -2.99 13.84 -2.55
C MET A 240 -2.38 13.70 -3.95
N PHE A 241 -2.91 12.83 -4.81
CA PHE A 241 -2.48 12.72 -6.22
C PHE A 241 -2.76 14.00 -7.01
N GLU A 242 -3.94 14.62 -6.87
CA GLU A 242 -4.23 15.91 -7.53
C GLU A 242 -3.30 17.02 -7.00
N HIS A 243 -3.07 17.08 -5.69
CA HIS A 243 -2.15 18.04 -5.08
C HIS A 243 -0.70 17.81 -5.54
N LEU A 244 -0.24 16.56 -5.65
CA LEU A 244 1.08 16.17 -6.19
C LEU A 244 1.23 16.65 -7.63
N VAL A 245 0.27 16.30 -8.51
CA VAL A 245 0.32 16.65 -9.93
C VAL A 245 0.32 18.16 -10.15
N ASN A 246 -0.50 18.92 -9.41
CA ASN A 246 -0.56 20.37 -9.53
C ASN A 246 0.69 21.07 -8.96
N SER A 247 1.08 20.74 -7.73
CA SER A 247 2.17 21.45 -7.02
C SER A 247 3.53 21.23 -7.68
N ASN A 248 3.72 20.11 -8.37
CA ASN A 248 4.96 19.78 -9.08
C ASN A 248 4.87 20.03 -10.60
N GLY A 249 3.78 20.65 -11.09
CA GLY A 249 3.61 21.05 -12.50
C GLY A 249 3.53 19.88 -13.49
N LEU A 250 3.08 18.70 -13.05
CA LEU A 250 3.26 17.47 -13.82
C LEU A 250 2.30 17.29 -15.01
N LYS A 251 1.26 18.11 -15.17
CA LYS A 251 0.31 18.00 -16.31
C LYS A 251 1.04 18.13 -17.67
N ALA A 252 1.88 19.15 -17.82
CA ALA A 252 2.76 19.31 -19.00
C ALA A 252 3.81 18.18 -19.17
N VAL A 253 4.20 17.52 -18.08
CA VAL A 253 5.11 16.35 -18.12
C VAL A 253 4.36 15.10 -18.56
N MET A 254 3.11 14.92 -18.14
CA MET A 254 2.21 13.87 -18.62
C MET A 254 1.93 14.01 -20.13
N GLU A 255 1.62 15.23 -20.58
CA GLU A 255 1.46 15.57 -22.01
C GLU A 255 2.73 15.24 -22.81
N HIS A 256 3.92 15.61 -22.31
CA HIS A 256 5.20 15.32 -22.96
C HIS A 256 5.44 13.81 -23.16
N TYR A 257 4.96 12.96 -22.23
CA TYR A 257 5.02 11.50 -22.32
C TYR A 257 3.76 10.86 -22.94
N GLY A 258 2.91 11.63 -23.62
CA GLY A 258 1.79 11.11 -24.42
C GLY A 258 0.53 10.72 -23.65
N LEU A 259 0.35 11.24 -22.43
CA LEU A 259 -0.92 11.20 -21.70
C LEU A 259 -1.80 12.41 -22.03
N ILE A 260 -3.10 12.30 -21.80
CA ILE A 260 -4.07 13.40 -21.88
C ILE A 260 -4.56 13.67 -20.45
N PRO A 261 -4.09 14.72 -19.76
CA PRO A 261 -4.30 14.89 -18.32
C PRO A 261 -5.76 14.84 -17.88
N GLU A 262 -6.68 15.41 -18.65
CA GLU A 262 -8.11 15.48 -18.34
C GLU A 262 -8.74 14.08 -18.22
N GLU A 263 -8.45 13.21 -19.19
CA GLU A 263 -8.92 11.82 -19.22
C GLU A 263 -8.13 10.93 -18.27
N ASP A 264 -6.80 11.10 -18.21
CA ASP A 264 -5.91 10.17 -17.50
C ASP A 264 -5.86 10.41 -16.00
N ILE A 265 -5.94 11.66 -15.53
CA ILE A 265 -6.07 11.95 -14.10
C ILE A 265 -7.41 11.42 -13.58
N CYS A 266 -8.48 11.49 -14.38
CA CYS A 266 -9.75 10.85 -14.08
C CYS A 266 -9.57 9.32 -13.95
N PHE A 267 -9.01 8.67 -14.98
CA PHE A 267 -8.78 7.21 -14.99
C PHE A 267 -7.87 6.72 -13.84
N ILE A 268 -6.82 7.48 -13.50
CA ILE A 268 -5.91 7.14 -12.40
C ILE A 268 -6.65 7.19 -11.06
N LYS A 269 -7.44 8.24 -10.79
CA LYS A 269 -8.22 8.36 -9.56
C LYS A 269 -9.29 7.28 -9.45
N GLU A 270 -9.98 6.98 -10.55
CA GLU A 270 -11.00 5.93 -10.60
C GLU A 270 -10.46 4.52 -10.30
N GLN A 271 -9.22 4.22 -10.70
CA GLN A 271 -8.56 2.95 -10.36
C GLN A 271 -8.18 2.84 -8.87
N ILE A 272 -8.12 3.95 -8.14
CA ILE A 272 -7.78 4.00 -6.72
C ILE A 272 -9.05 3.92 -5.86
N THR A 273 -10.02 4.82 -6.08
CA THR A 273 -11.23 4.93 -5.23
C THR A 273 -12.48 4.26 -5.79
N GLY A 274 -12.47 3.80 -7.04
CA GLY A 274 -13.69 3.43 -7.78
C GLY A 274 -14.34 4.64 -8.47
N PRO A 275 -15.61 4.54 -8.91
CA PRO A 275 -16.31 5.62 -9.60
C PRO A 275 -16.34 6.92 -8.78
N LEU A 276 -15.96 8.05 -9.41
CA LEU A 276 -15.85 9.36 -8.75
C LEU A 276 -17.20 10.04 -8.49
N GLU A 277 -18.26 9.57 -9.15
CA GLU A 277 -19.64 10.03 -8.99
C GLU A 277 -20.54 8.83 -8.75
N SER A 278 -21.58 8.99 -7.92
CA SER A 278 -22.64 8.00 -7.79
C SER A 278 -23.29 7.77 -9.16
N PRO A 279 -23.37 6.52 -9.65
CA PRO A 279 -23.94 6.27 -10.97
C PRO A 279 -25.40 6.72 -11.01
N ILE A 280 -25.72 7.57 -12.00
CA ILE A 280 -27.11 7.85 -12.36
C ILE A 280 -27.79 6.50 -12.65
N LYS A 281 -29.00 6.29 -12.13
CA LYS A 281 -29.64 4.96 -12.02
C LYS A 281 -29.74 4.15 -13.32
N ASP A 282 -29.64 4.81 -14.47
CA ASP A 282 -29.75 4.22 -15.81
C ASP A 282 -28.39 4.04 -16.54
N SER A 283 -27.26 4.39 -15.91
CA SER A 283 -25.93 4.29 -16.52
C SER A 283 -25.31 2.89 -16.42
N LEU A 284 -25.27 2.16 -17.54
CA LEU A 284 -24.71 0.80 -17.65
C LEU A 284 -23.18 0.70 -17.44
N TRP A 285 -22.47 1.83 -17.41
CA TRP A 285 -21.04 1.95 -17.17
C TRP A 285 -20.76 3.17 -16.29
N PRO A 286 -20.18 3.02 -15.08
CA PRO A 286 -20.09 4.10 -14.10
C PRO A 286 -18.79 4.92 -14.16
N TYR A 287 -17.86 4.57 -15.06
CA TYR A 287 -16.55 5.20 -15.17
C TYR A 287 -16.46 6.11 -16.40
N LYS A 288 -15.70 7.20 -16.28
CA LYS A 288 -15.48 8.22 -17.31
C LYS A 288 -14.06 8.17 -17.89
N GLY A 289 -13.06 7.78 -17.10
CA GLY A 289 -11.65 7.80 -17.51
C GLY A 289 -11.29 6.80 -18.63
N ARG A 290 -12.01 5.69 -18.74
CA ARG A 290 -11.93 4.71 -19.84
C ARG A 290 -13.32 4.11 -20.16
N PRO A 291 -13.55 3.70 -21.42
CA PRO A 291 -14.83 3.11 -21.83
C PRO A 291 -14.95 1.63 -21.42
N LYS A 292 -16.18 1.09 -21.55
CA LYS A 292 -16.58 -0.27 -21.14
C LYS A 292 -15.69 -1.37 -21.73
N GLU A 293 -15.16 -1.16 -22.93
CA GLU A 293 -14.30 -2.10 -23.66
C GLU A 293 -12.92 -2.28 -23.00
N LYS A 294 -12.52 -1.35 -22.12
CA LYS A 294 -11.31 -1.41 -21.30
C LYS A 294 -11.60 -1.68 -19.81
N SER A 295 -12.79 -2.22 -19.49
CA SER A 295 -13.23 -2.46 -18.11
C SER A 295 -12.29 -3.33 -17.27
N PHE A 296 -11.53 -4.22 -17.90
CA PHE A 296 -10.54 -5.09 -17.24
C PHE A 296 -9.36 -4.31 -16.61
N LEU A 297 -9.06 -3.08 -17.03
CA LEU A 297 -7.97 -2.29 -16.44
C LEU A 297 -8.28 -1.90 -14.98
N TYR A 298 -9.55 -1.63 -14.67
CA TYR A 298 -10.02 -1.34 -13.31
C TYR A 298 -9.97 -2.56 -12.37
N GLU A 299 -9.70 -3.77 -12.89
CA GLU A 299 -9.52 -4.98 -12.10
C GLU A 299 -8.04 -5.24 -11.73
N ILE A 300 -7.12 -4.31 -12.04
CA ILE A 300 -5.67 -4.44 -11.81
C ILE A 300 -5.22 -3.91 -10.45
N VAL A 301 -5.51 -2.64 -10.13
CA VAL A 301 -4.90 -1.92 -8.99
C VAL A 301 -5.69 -2.11 -7.68
N ALA A 302 -7.00 -1.82 -7.68
CA ALA A 302 -7.87 -1.99 -6.51
C ALA A 302 -9.17 -2.70 -6.93
N ASN A 303 -9.18 -4.03 -6.90
CA ASN A 303 -10.24 -4.84 -7.47
C ASN A 303 -11.43 -4.98 -6.50
N LYS A 304 -12.25 -3.93 -6.42
CA LYS A 304 -13.46 -3.86 -5.57
C LYS A 304 -14.54 -4.92 -5.92
N ARG A 305 -14.36 -5.76 -6.95
CA ARG A 305 -15.28 -6.85 -7.33
C ARG A 305 -15.00 -8.15 -6.57
N ASN A 306 -13.75 -8.51 -6.33
CA ASN A 306 -13.37 -9.78 -5.69
C ASN A 306 -12.06 -9.78 -4.89
N GLY A 307 -11.39 -8.64 -4.73
CA GLY A 307 -10.17 -8.53 -3.93
C GLY A 307 -8.96 -9.27 -4.50
N ILE A 308 -8.89 -9.46 -5.82
CA ILE A 308 -7.71 -10.00 -6.52
C ILE A 308 -7.08 -8.89 -7.36
N ASP A 309 -6.03 -8.26 -6.83
CA ASP A 309 -5.34 -7.11 -7.42
C ASP A 309 -3.86 -7.10 -7.04
N VAL A 310 -3.08 -6.22 -7.68
CA VAL A 310 -1.62 -6.16 -7.52
C VAL A 310 -1.16 -5.58 -6.19
N ASP A 311 -2.01 -4.80 -5.51
CA ASP A 311 -1.82 -4.33 -4.12
C ASP A 311 -1.53 -5.51 -3.19
N LYS A 312 -2.45 -6.46 -3.17
CA LYS A 312 -2.37 -7.69 -2.36
C LYS A 312 -1.17 -8.55 -2.73
N TRP A 313 -0.78 -8.57 -4.01
CA TRP A 313 0.35 -9.38 -4.46
C TRP A 313 1.70 -8.84 -3.98
N ASP A 314 1.87 -7.52 -3.91
CA ASP A 314 3.05 -6.94 -3.26
C ASP A 314 2.98 -7.18 -1.74
N TYR A 315 1.92 -6.73 -1.05
CA TYR A 315 1.96 -6.74 0.41
C TYR A 315 1.97 -8.16 1.00
N PHE A 316 1.34 -9.17 0.38
CA PHE A 316 1.50 -10.56 0.84
C PHE A 316 2.95 -11.03 0.74
N ALA A 317 3.68 -10.66 -0.32
CA ALA A 317 5.09 -11.05 -0.49
C ALA A 317 6.01 -10.23 0.44
N ARG A 318 5.78 -8.91 0.51
CA ARG A 318 6.56 -7.94 1.29
C ARG A 318 6.38 -8.10 2.78
N ASP A 319 5.15 -8.25 3.27
CA ASP A 319 4.90 -8.49 4.69
C ASP A 319 5.41 -9.86 5.12
N CYS A 320 5.20 -10.91 4.32
CA CYS A 320 5.79 -12.23 4.60
C CYS A 320 7.31 -12.15 4.78
N HIS A 321 8.02 -11.49 3.86
CA HIS A 321 9.47 -11.27 3.94
C HIS A 321 9.88 -10.57 5.26
N HIS A 322 9.23 -9.46 5.61
CA HIS A 322 9.58 -8.67 6.79
C HIS A 322 9.09 -9.26 8.13
N LEU A 323 8.04 -10.08 8.12
CA LEU A 323 7.50 -10.79 9.29
C LEU A 323 8.18 -12.14 9.55
N GLY A 324 8.99 -12.65 8.62
CA GLY A 324 9.54 -14.01 8.70
C GLY A 324 8.50 -15.11 8.47
N ILE A 325 7.47 -14.83 7.67
CA ILE A 325 6.39 -15.76 7.31
C ILE A 325 6.58 -16.19 5.85
N GLN A 326 6.25 -17.43 5.51
CA GLN A 326 6.27 -17.88 4.11
C GLN A 326 5.01 -17.42 3.37
N ASN A 327 5.19 -16.72 2.24
CA ASN A 327 4.12 -16.51 1.27
C ASN A 327 3.94 -17.78 0.42
N ASN A 328 2.71 -18.28 0.28
CA ASN A 328 2.40 -19.45 -0.55
C ASN A 328 1.84 -19.07 -1.94
N PHE A 329 1.48 -17.81 -2.17
CA PHE A 329 0.87 -17.35 -3.42
C PHE A 329 1.92 -16.94 -4.46
N ASP A 330 1.89 -17.58 -5.63
CA ASP A 330 2.74 -17.24 -6.77
C ASP A 330 1.99 -16.28 -7.73
N TYR A 331 2.27 -14.99 -7.58
CA TYR A 331 1.75 -13.93 -8.44
C TYR A 331 2.35 -13.96 -9.85
N GLN A 332 3.60 -14.43 -10.04
CA GLN A 332 4.22 -14.50 -11.36
C GLN A 332 3.54 -15.57 -12.22
N ARG A 333 3.17 -16.69 -11.61
CA ARG A 333 2.35 -17.74 -12.21
C ARG A 333 0.93 -17.26 -12.50
N PHE A 334 0.31 -16.49 -11.60
CA PHE A 334 -0.98 -15.87 -11.89
C PHE A 334 -0.88 -14.93 -13.10
N ILE A 335 0.10 -14.03 -13.15
CA ILE A 335 0.34 -13.12 -14.30
C ILE A 335 0.54 -13.93 -15.59
N LYS A 336 1.26 -15.06 -15.56
CA LYS A 336 1.42 -15.94 -16.73
C LYS A 336 0.09 -16.55 -17.20
N PHE A 337 -0.80 -16.96 -16.30
CA PHE A 337 -2.12 -17.53 -16.64
C PHE A 337 -3.27 -16.52 -16.72
N ALA A 338 -3.05 -15.23 -16.49
CA ALA A 338 -4.05 -14.20 -16.68
C ALA A 338 -4.35 -13.95 -18.18
N ARG A 339 -5.64 -13.83 -18.51
CA ARG A 339 -6.21 -13.40 -19.80
C ARG A 339 -7.40 -12.47 -19.57
N VAL A 340 -7.92 -11.85 -20.62
CA VAL A 340 -9.18 -11.12 -20.63
C VAL A 340 -10.20 -11.89 -21.47
N CYS A 341 -11.37 -12.15 -20.88
CA CYS A 341 -12.51 -12.79 -21.53
C CYS A 341 -13.75 -11.90 -21.43
N GLU A 342 -14.77 -12.17 -22.24
CA GLU A 342 -16.05 -11.46 -22.19
C GLU A 342 -17.01 -12.11 -21.19
N VAL A 343 -17.61 -11.30 -20.32
CA VAL A 343 -18.38 -11.72 -19.15
C VAL A 343 -19.48 -10.70 -18.87
N ASP A 344 -20.75 -11.09 -19.03
CA ASP A 344 -21.93 -10.25 -18.85
C ASP A 344 -21.73 -8.87 -19.54
N ASP A 345 -21.51 -8.92 -20.85
CA ASP A 345 -21.18 -7.83 -21.80
C ASP A 345 -19.96 -6.93 -21.43
N ARG A 346 -19.09 -7.37 -20.53
CA ARG A 346 -17.89 -6.63 -20.09
C ARG A 346 -16.64 -7.49 -20.24
N LYS A 347 -15.53 -6.89 -20.68
CA LYS A 347 -14.22 -7.54 -20.72
C LYS A 347 -13.61 -7.57 -19.32
N ARG A 348 -13.27 -8.75 -18.80
CA ARG A 348 -12.80 -8.96 -17.42
C ARG A 348 -11.58 -9.85 -17.34
N ILE A 349 -10.75 -9.65 -16.33
CA ILE A 349 -9.61 -10.52 -16.05
C ILE A 349 -10.13 -11.89 -15.61
N CYS A 350 -9.65 -12.92 -16.30
CA CYS A 350 -9.90 -14.32 -16.02
C CYS A 350 -8.55 -15.03 -15.84
N THR A 351 -8.50 -15.99 -14.91
CA THR A 351 -7.34 -16.89 -14.79
C THR A 351 -7.67 -18.26 -15.36
N ARG A 352 -6.68 -19.13 -15.48
CA ARG A 352 -6.88 -20.47 -16.02
C ARG A 352 -7.54 -21.41 -15.01
N ASP A 353 -8.45 -22.26 -15.47
CA ASP A 353 -9.13 -23.35 -14.75
C ASP A 353 -8.36 -23.92 -13.53
N LYS A 354 -7.22 -24.55 -13.78
CA LYS A 354 -6.36 -25.23 -12.80
C LYS A 354 -5.68 -24.32 -11.75
N GLU A 355 -5.83 -23.00 -11.85
CA GLU A 355 -5.20 -22.03 -10.95
C GLU A 355 -6.12 -21.64 -9.77
N VAL A 356 -7.32 -22.22 -9.68
CA VAL A 356 -8.25 -22.03 -8.56
C VAL A 356 -7.64 -22.38 -7.19
N GLY A 357 -6.74 -23.38 -7.12
CA GLY A 357 -5.99 -23.71 -5.90
C GLY A 357 -5.10 -22.56 -5.43
N ASN A 358 -4.29 -22.00 -6.33
CA ASN A 358 -3.40 -20.85 -6.05
C ASN A 358 -4.20 -19.62 -5.55
N LEU A 359 -5.46 -19.46 -5.98
CA LEU A 359 -6.33 -18.42 -5.43
C LEU A 359 -6.84 -18.72 -4.01
N TYR A 360 -7.16 -19.98 -3.68
CA TYR A 360 -7.43 -20.36 -2.30
C TYR A 360 -6.18 -20.22 -1.41
N ASP A 361 -4.98 -20.54 -1.91
CA ASP A 361 -3.71 -20.29 -1.22
C ASP A 361 -3.48 -18.78 -0.98
N MET A 362 -3.90 -17.92 -1.90
CA MET A 362 -3.88 -16.46 -1.74
C MET A 362 -4.75 -15.99 -0.56
N PHE A 363 -6.02 -16.40 -0.51
CA PHE A 363 -6.92 -16.01 0.59
C PHE A 363 -6.57 -16.70 1.92
N HIS A 364 -6.00 -17.90 1.88
CA HIS A 364 -5.39 -18.54 3.06
C HIS A 364 -4.21 -17.71 3.58
N THR A 365 -3.32 -17.24 2.68
CA THR A 365 -2.17 -16.39 3.04
C THR A 365 -2.65 -15.07 3.66
N ARG A 366 -3.66 -14.41 3.08
CA ARG A 366 -4.33 -13.24 3.68
C ARG A 366 -4.84 -13.55 5.09
N THR A 367 -5.59 -14.64 5.26
CA THR A 367 -6.15 -15.05 6.56
C THR A 367 -5.05 -15.32 7.60
N SER A 368 -3.94 -15.93 7.18
CA SER A 368 -2.76 -16.21 8.00
C SER A 368 -2.09 -14.90 8.46
N LEU A 369 -1.84 -13.97 7.54
CA LEU A 369 -1.23 -12.65 7.83
C LEU A 369 -2.13 -11.81 8.75
N HIS A 370 -3.43 -11.75 8.49
CA HIS A 370 -4.39 -11.08 9.38
C HIS A 370 -4.36 -11.69 10.79
N ARG A 371 -4.49 -13.02 10.94
CA ARG A 371 -4.50 -13.68 12.27
C ARG A 371 -3.17 -13.58 13.02
N ARG A 372 -2.04 -13.65 12.33
CA ARG A 372 -0.69 -13.70 12.95
C ARG A 372 -0.11 -12.32 13.22
N ALA A 373 -0.29 -11.36 12.31
CA ALA A 373 0.38 -10.06 12.35
C ALA A 373 -0.60 -8.88 12.45
N TYR A 374 -1.42 -8.61 11.42
CA TYR A 374 -2.20 -7.37 11.34
C TYR A 374 -3.25 -7.24 12.45
N GLN A 375 -3.77 -8.37 12.93
CA GLN A 375 -4.67 -8.47 14.07
C GLN A 375 -3.97 -9.20 15.22
N HIS A 376 -2.69 -8.94 15.44
CA HIS A 376 -1.99 -9.42 16.63
C HIS A 376 -2.41 -8.60 17.85
N LYS A 377 -2.92 -9.26 18.91
CA LYS A 377 -3.45 -8.63 20.13
C LYS A 377 -2.56 -7.55 20.77
N VAL A 378 -1.24 -7.66 20.66
CA VAL A 378 -0.31 -6.64 21.21
C VAL A 378 0.02 -5.53 20.19
N GLY A 379 -0.18 -5.76 18.88
CA GLY A 379 -0.14 -4.70 17.87
C GLY A 379 -1.35 -3.77 18.00
N ASN A 380 -2.56 -4.36 17.97
CA ASN A 380 -3.83 -3.63 18.13
C ASN A 380 -3.86 -2.72 19.37
N ILE A 381 -3.31 -3.15 20.51
CA ILE A 381 -3.29 -2.35 21.73
C ILE A 381 -2.24 -1.22 21.70
N ILE A 382 -1.13 -1.39 20.96
CA ILE A 382 -0.16 -0.33 20.71
C ILE A 382 -0.77 0.72 19.77
N ASP A 383 -1.41 0.31 18.67
CA ASP A 383 -2.18 1.22 17.80
C ASP A 383 -3.25 1.98 18.58
N THR A 384 -3.92 1.31 19.52
CA THR A 384 -4.92 1.94 20.41
C THR A 384 -4.27 2.91 21.40
N MET A 385 -3.09 2.60 21.94
CA MET A 385 -2.36 3.53 22.84
C MET A 385 -1.80 4.75 22.09
N ILE A 386 -1.31 4.58 20.85
CA ILE A 386 -0.91 5.70 19.98
C ILE A 386 -2.14 6.56 19.64
N THR A 387 -3.29 5.93 19.36
CA THR A 387 -4.57 6.63 19.16
C THR A 387 -5.00 7.42 20.41
N ASP A 388 -4.98 6.80 21.60
CA ASP A 388 -5.27 7.45 22.90
C ASP A 388 -4.35 8.67 23.15
N ALA A 389 -3.08 8.59 22.71
CA ALA A 389 -2.11 9.69 22.81
C ALA A 389 -2.38 10.79 21.76
N PHE A 390 -2.65 10.44 20.51
CA PHE A 390 -2.95 11.41 19.45
C PHE A 390 -4.23 12.19 19.77
N LEU A 391 -5.28 11.54 20.27
CA LEU A 391 -6.53 12.20 20.72
C LEU A 391 -6.29 13.20 21.87
N LYS A 392 -5.22 13.04 22.66
CA LYS A 392 -4.82 13.98 23.71
C LYS A 392 -3.88 15.08 23.22
N ALA A 393 -3.16 14.84 22.12
CA ALA A 393 -2.24 15.79 21.52
C ALA A 393 -2.90 16.71 20.47
N ASP A 394 -3.98 16.24 19.83
CA ASP A 394 -4.66 16.90 18.72
C ASP A 394 -4.96 18.40 18.97
N PRO A 395 -5.49 18.84 20.13
CA PRO A 395 -5.81 20.26 20.35
C PRO A 395 -4.60 21.19 20.50
N TYR A 396 -3.37 20.65 20.53
CA TYR A 396 -2.14 21.38 20.86
C TYR A 396 -1.06 21.28 19.78
N ILE A 397 -1.09 20.25 18.95
CA ILE A 397 -0.22 20.10 17.78
C ILE A 397 -0.70 21.05 16.67
N GLU A 398 0.23 21.77 16.06
CA GLU A 398 -0.02 22.73 14.99
C GLU A 398 0.78 22.37 13.72
N ILE A 399 0.09 21.87 12.70
CA ILE A 399 0.65 21.51 11.40
C ILE A 399 0.34 22.63 10.41
N VAL A 400 1.38 23.28 9.88
CA VAL A 400 1.20 24.40 8.93
C VAL A 400 0.87 23.87 7.54
N GLY A 401 -0.30 24.22 7.03
CA GLY A 401 -0.82 23.89 5.70
C GLY A 401 -0.66 25.02 4.67
N ALA A 402 -1.55 25.04 3.68
CA ALA A 402 -1.57 26.07 2.64
C ALA A 402 -1.76 27.49 3.25
N GLU A 403 -1.18 28.49 2.58
CA GLU A 403 -1.25 29.93 2.98
C GLU A 403 -0.75 30.22 4.42
N GLY A 404 -0.05 29.28 5.08
CA GLY A 404 0.39 29.42 6.47
C GLY A 404 -0.72 29.13 7.50
N LYS A 405 -1.88 28.62 7.07
CA LYS A 405 -2.97 28.19 7.97
C LYS A 405 -2.51 27.03 8.84
N LYS A 406 -3.03 26.95 10.07
CA LYS A 406 -2.69 25.89 11.03
C LYS A 406 -3.80 24.85 11.10
N TYR A 407 -3.40 23.58 11.13
CA TYR A 407 -4.26 22.41 11.24
C TYR A 407 -3.81 21.54 12.42
N HIS A 408 -4.74 20.78 12.98
CA HIS A 408 -4.48 19.75 13.98
C HIS A 408 -4.28 18.39 13.29
N ILE A 409 -3.90 17.36 14.05
CA ILE A 409 -3.68 16.00 13.52
C ILE A 409 -4.96 15.48 12.83
N SER A 410 -6.13 15.79 13.40
CA SER A 410 -7.47 15.41 12.94
C SER A 410 -8.04 16.27 11.81
N THR A 411 -7.48 17.45 11.55
CA THR A 411 -7.92 18.36 10.47
C THR A 411 -6.93 18.47 9.31
N ALA A 412 -5.72 17.93 9.44
CA ALA A 412 -4.75 17.89 8.34
C ALA A 412 -5.29 17.15 7.08
N ILE A 413 -6.23 16.21 7.21
CA ILE A 413 -6.91 15.56 6.06
C ILE A 413 -7.73 16.50 5.17
N ASP A 414 -8.00 17.71 5.67
CA ASP A 414 -8.76 18.76 4.98
C ASP A 414 -7.83 19.69 4.14
N ASP A 415 -6.51 19.59 4.28
CA ASP A 415 -5.51 20.38 3.52
C ASP A 415 -4.27 19.54 3.16
N MET A 416 -3.98 19.39 1.85
CA MET A 416 -2.92 18.47 1.41
C MET A 416 -1.50 18.99 1.66
N ASP A 417 -1.30 20.31 1.81
CA ASP A 417 -0.03 20.88 2.26
C ASP A 417 0.27 20.53 3.73
N ALA A 418 -0.75 20.49 4.59
CA ALA A 418 -0.64 20.00 5.96
C ALA A 418 -0.48 18.47 5.99
N PHE A 419 -1.31 17.73 5.26
CA PHE A 419 -1.25 16.27 5.22
C PHE A 419 0.09 15.74 4.69
N THR A 420 0.71 16.46 3.76
CA THR A 420 2.07 16.14 3.25
C THR A 420 3.12 16.05 4.36
N LYS A 421 2.95 16.80 5.46
CA LYS A 421 3.88 16.86 6.59
C LYS A 421 3.52 15.87 7.70
N LEU A 422 2.25 15.48 7.81
CA LEU A 422 1.76 14.53 8.82
C LEU A 422 2.22 13.09 8.51
N THR A 423 3.13 12.58 9.34
CA THR A 423 3.82 11.27 9.20
C THR A 423 4.05 10.63 10.58
N ASP A 424 4.65 9.43 10.66
CA ASP A 424 4.97 8.74 11.92
C ASP A 424 5.85 9.60 12.86
N ASN A 425 6.56 10.60 12.32
CA ASN A 425 7.33 11.58 13.09
C ASN A 425 6.52 12.22 14.23
N ILE A 426 5.19 12.37 14.07
CA ILE A 426 4.34 12.99 15.09
C ILE A 426 4.34 12.22 16.42
N PHE A 427 4.64 10.91 16.40
CA PHE A 427 4.90 10.13 17.62
C PHE A 427 6.10 10.68 18.39
N LEU A 428 7.23 10.92 17.71
CA LEU A 428 8.46 11.44 18.32
C LEU A 428 8.31 12.91 18.71
N GLU A 429 7.56 13.69 17.94
CA GLU A 429 7.24 15.09 18.24
C GLU A 429 6.46 15.22 19.56
N ILE A 430 5.40 14.42 19.76
CA ILE A 430 4.65 14.36 21.02
C ILE A 430 5.53 13.82 22.16
N LEU A 431 6.34 12.79 21.90
CA LEU A 431 7.18 12.12 22.88
C LEU A 431 8.31 13.02 23.43
N TYR A 432 8.91 13.86 22.57
CA TYR A 432 10.05 14.72 22.93
C TYR A 432 9.67 16.19 23.15
N SER A 433 8.42 16.59 22.89
CA SER A 433 7.95 17.95 23.18
C SER A 433 8.01 18.27 24.67
N SER A 434 8.47 19.49 24.97
CA SER A 434 8.53 20.06 26.32
C SER A 434 7.28 20.89 26.70
N ASP A 435 6.23 20.95 25.89
CA ASP A 435 4.99 21.65 26.26
C ASP A 435 4.23 20.88 27.36
N PRO A 436 3.91 21.50 28.51
CA PRO A 436 3.10 20.90 29.57
C PRO A 436 1.70 20.43 29.12
N LYS A 437 1.13 21.00 28.06
CA LYS A 437 -0.17 20.57 27.51
C LYS A 437 -0.13 19.15 26.96
N LEU A 438 1.04 18.70 26.49
CA LEU A 438 1.24 17.39 25.88
C LEU A 438 1.57 16.29 26.90
N ASP A 439 1.72 16.61 28.19
CA ASP A 439 2.02 15.65 29.28
C ASP A 439 1.16 14.39 29.20
N ALA A 440 -0.17 14.56 29.10
CA ALA A 440 -1.12 13.45 29.11
C ALA A 440 -1.04 12.54 27.86
N ALA A 441 -0.47 13.03 26.75
CA ALA A 441 -0.17 12.23 25.56
C ALA A 441 1.23 11.60 25.67
N ARG A 442 2.23 12.39 26.07
CA ARG A 442 3.64 12.02 26.22
C ARG A 442 3.82 10.88 27.23
N GLU A 443 3.09 10.87 28.35
CA GLU A 443 3.10 9.76 29.31
C GLU A 443 2.47 8.47 28.79
N ILE A 444 1.62 8.50 27.76
CA ILE A 444 1.13 7.29 27.09
C ILE A 444 2.20 6.74 26.13
N LEU A 445 2.88 7.61 25.38
CA LEU A 445 3.96 7.19 24.48
C LEU A 445 5.17 6.63 25.26
N LYS A 446 5.57 7.25 26.37
CA LYS A 446 6.57 6.69 27.31
C LYS A 446 6.19 5.31 27.85
N LYS A 447 4.89 5.04 28.09
CA LYS A 447 4.43 3.70 28.48
C LYS A 447 4.61 2.67 27.36
N ILE A 448 4.56 3.07 26.09
CA ILE A 448 4.87 2.19 24.96
C ILE A 448 6.37 1.87 24.93
N GLU A 449 7.24 2.89 25.06
CA GLU A 449 8.70 2.70 25.14
C GLU A 449 9.10 1.78 26.30
N CYS A 450 8.64 2.09 27.52
CA CYS A 450 8.90 1.29 28.72
C CYS A 450 8.08 -0.03 28.79
N ARG A 451 7.41 -0.42 27.70
CA ARG A 451 6.57 -1.62 27.54
C ARG A 451 5.46 -1.81 28.60
N ASN A 452 5.08 -0.74 29.29
CA ASN A 452 3.98 -0.69 30.25
C ASN A 452 2.62 -0.54 29.54
N LEU A 453 2.31 -1.50 28.67
CA LEU A 453 1.11 -1.51 27.85
C LEU A 453 -0.16 -1.84 28.68
N TYR A 454 -1.32 -1.37 28.21
CA TYR A 454 -2.62 -1.86 28.67
C TYR A 454 -2.67 -3.39 28.56
N LYS A 455 -3.25 -4.07 29.55
CA LYS A 455 -3.15 -5.52 29.68
C LYS A 455 -4.30 -6.21 28.96
N TYR A 456 -3.98 -7.19 28.13
CA TYR A 456 -4.96 -8.08 27.51
C TYR A 456 -5.62 -8.99 28.57
N VAL A 457 -6.95 -9.03 28.58
CA VAL A 457 -7.79 -9.76 29.53
C VAL A 457 -8.33 -11.06 28.92
N GLY A 458 -8.51 -11.09 27.59
CA GLY A 458 -8.93 -12.29 26.85
C GLY A 458 -9.52 -12.00 25.48
N GLU A 459 -9.84 -13.08 24.75
CA GLU A 459 -10.50 -13.07 23.44
C GLU A 459 -11.73 -13.98 23.48
N THR A 460 -12.81 -13.57 22.81
CA THR A 460 -14.03 -14.35 22.62
C THR A 460 -14.66 -14.05 21.26
N LYS A 461 -15.72 -14.78 20.89
CA LYS A 461 -16.44 -14.64 19.62
C LYS A 461 -17.96 -14.72 19.84
N PRO A 462 -18.77 -14.01 19.05
CA PRO A 462 -20.20 -14.32 18.92
C PRO A 462 -20.43 -15.76 18.47
N LYS A 463 -21.50 -16.40 18.96
CA LYS A 463 -21.95 -17.70 18.46
C LYS A 463 -22.85 -17.55 17.21
N GLY A 464 -22.81 -18.55 16.34
CA GLY A 464 -23.70 -18.66 15.18
C GLY A 464 -23.43 -17.59 14.12
N THR A 465 -24.50 -17.01 13.57
CA THR A 465 -24.47 -15.92 12.59
C THR A 465 -24.51 -14.52 13.22
N THR A 466 -24.66 -14.42 14.54
CA THR A 466 -24.72 -13.16 15.29
C THR A 466 -23.47 -12.31 15.04
N LYS A 467 -23.66 -11.04 14.69
CA LYS A 467 -22.60 -10.03 14.61
C LYS A 467 -22.90 -8.88 15.57
N ILE A 468 -21.86 -8.22 16.06
CA ILE A 468 -22.00 -6.94 16.74
C ILE A 468 -21.88 -5.85 15.68
N GLU A 469 -22.93 -5.02 15.58
CA GLU A 469 -22.96 -3.85 14.71
C GLU A 469 -22.09 -2.71 15.26
N LYS A 470 -21.46 -1.94 14.36
CA LYS A 470 -20.51 -0.85 14.69
C LYS A 470 -21.09 0.16 15.68
N GLU A 471 -22.37 0.49 15.55
CA GLU A 471 -23.12 1.40 16.42
C GLU A 471 -23.04 1.01 17.90
N ASN A 472 -22.98 -0.29 18.20
CA ASN A 472 -22.97 -0.80 19.56
C ASN A 472 -21.55 -0.88 20.16
N TYR A 473 -20.48 -0.67 19.38
CA TYR A 473 -19.10 -0.80 19.88
C TYR A 473 -18.81 0.14 21.06
N LYS A 474 -19.38 1.36 21.05
CA LYS A 474 -19.24 2.35 22.14
C LYS A 474 -19.86 1.90 23.47
N ARG A 475 -20.85 0.99 23.46
CA ARG A 475 -21.54 0.47 24.66
C ARG A 475 -20.85 -0.75 25.28
N LEU A 476 -19.97 -1.44 24.56
CA LEU A 476 -19.38 -2.69 25.03
C LEU A 476 -18.55 -2.55 26.32
N PRO A 477 -17.79 -1.46 26.57
CA PRO A 477 -17.12 -1.24 27.85
C PRO A 477 -18.10 -1.01 29.02
N GLU A 478 -19.27 -0.43 28.75
CA GLU A 478 -20.34 -0.20 29.74
C GLU A 478 -21.06 -1.52 30.08
N ASP A 479 -21.45 -2.28 29.05
CA ASP A 479 -22.00 -3.64 29.18
C ASP A 479 -21.08 -4.56 30.01
N LEU A 480 -19.76 -4.47 29.75
CA LEU A 480 -18.74 -5.25 30.44
C LEU A 480 -18.56 -4.80 31.89
N ALA A 481 -18.47 -3.50 32.16
CA ALA A 481 -18.37 -2.96 33.52
C ALA A 481 -19.63 -3.27 34.37
N GLY A 482 -20.81 -3.28 33.73
CA GLY A 482 -22.06 -3.70 34.37
C GLY A 482 -22.13 -5.21 34.68
N SER A 483 -21.26 -6.03 34.10
CA SER A 483 -21.30 -7.51 34.22
C SER A 483 -20.52 -8.05 35.43
N LYS A 484 -20.38 -7.26 36.51
CA LYS A 484 -19.73 -7.68 37.77
C LYS A 484 -20.42 -8.93 38.36
N PRO A 485 -19.72 -10.05 38.58
CA PRO A 485 -20.32 -11.22 39.24
C PRO A 485 -20.55 -10.94 40.73
N THR A 486 -21.75 -11.26 41.22
CA THR A 486 -22.21 -10.96 42.59
C THR A 486 -21.61 -11.85 43.67
N ASP A 487 -21.24 -13.08 43.31
CA ASP A 487 -20.94 -14.16 44.27
C ASP A 487 -19.42 -14.43 44.39
N ILE A 488 -18.59 -13.53 43.87
CA ILE A 488 -17.12 -13.60 43.91
C ILE A 488 -16.60 -12.36 44.64
N LEU A 489 -15.73 -12.55 45.63
CA LEU A 489 -15.09 -11.46 46.34
C LEU A 489 -14.15 -10.71 45.39
N ILE A 490 -14.49 -9.47 45.06
CA ILE A 490 -13.71 -8.58 44.19
C ILE A 490 -13.39 -7.30 44.97
N GLU A 491 -12.11 -7.11 45.28
CA GLU A 491 -11.62 -5.98 46.10
C GLU A 491 -11.56 -4.64 45.35
N THR A 492 -11.66 -4.65 44.02
CA THR A 492 -11.42 -3.46 43.18
C THR A 492 -12.51 -3.30 42.15
N GLU A 493 -13.17 -2.14 42.16
CA GLU A 493 -14.22 -1.81 41.21
C GLU A 493 -13.62 -1.24 39.91
N LEU A 494 -14.11 -1.77 38.79
CA LEU A 494 -13.73 -1.35 37.45
C LEU A 494 -14.91 -0.65 36.76
N LYS A 495 -14.60 0.45 36.08
CA LYS A 495 -15.54 1.27 35.31
C LYS A 495 -15.38 1.01 33.82
N ALA A 496 -16.33 1.51 33.02
CA ALA A 496 -16.23 1.49 31.56
C ALA A 496 -14.92 2.12 31.02
N GLU A 497 -14.44 3.21 31.66
CA GLU A 497 -13.19 3.90 31.29
C GLU A 497 -11.91 3.06 31.53
N ASP A 498 -11.98 2.04 32.39
CA ASP A 498 -10.86 1.11 32.64
C ASP A 498 -10.72 0.04 31.55
N PHE A 499 -11.75 -0.16 30.71
CA PHE A 499 -11.80 -1.21 29.71
C PHE A 499 -11.62 -0.67 28.28
N ILE A 500 -11.05 -1.51 27.42
CA ILE A 500 -11.10 -1.37 25.96
C ILE A 500 -11.69 -2.68 25.41
N VAL A 501 -12.68 -2.57 24.52
CA VAL A 501 -13.24 -3.71 23.78
C VAL A 501 -12.96 -3.51 22.29
N ASP A 502 -12.02 -4.29 21.75
CA ASP A 502 -11.60 -4.24 20.35
C ASP A 502 -12.35 -5.31 19.56
N VAL A 503 -13.28 -4.89 18.69
CA VAL A 503 -14.08 -5.79 17.84
C VAL A 503 -13.46 -5.85 16.45
N ILE A 504 -13.00 -7.03 16.07
CA ILE A 504 -12.22 -7.28 14.86
C ILE A 504 -13.07 -8.13 13.92
N ASN A 505 -13.35 -7.59 12.74
CA ASN A 505 -13.98 -8.34 11.65
C ASN A 505 -12.88 -9.05 10.86
N MET A 506 -12.98 -10.37 10.74
CA MET A 506 -12.08 -11.23 9.98
C MET A 506 -12.86 -11.83 8.83
N ASP A 507 -12.40 -11.66 7.59
CA ASP A 507 -13.13 -12.09 6.39
C ASP A 507 -12.19 -12.63 5.29
N TYR A 508 -12.74 -12.97 4.12
CA TYR A 508 -11.99 -13.26 2.89
C TYR A 508 -11.93 -12.05 1.92
N GLY A 509 -12.19 -10.83 2.41
CA GLY A 509 -12.24 -9.58 1.63
C GLY A 509 -13.61 -9.27 1.00
N MET A 510 -14.65 -10.06 1.30
CA MET A 510 -16.01 -9.90 0.80
C MET A 510 -17.08 -10.24 1.86
N GLU A 511 -16.82 -9.93 3.13
CA GLU A 511 -17.70 -10.30 4.25
C GLU A 511 -17.92 -11.83 4.30
N ASP A 512 -19.16 -12.30 4.44
CA ASP A 512 -19.50 -13.73 4.51
C ASP A 512 -19.40 -14.47 3.14
N LYS A 513 -19.06 -13.78 2.04
CA LYS A 513 -19.08 -14.32 0.67
C LYS A 513 -17.74 -14.97 0.31
N ASN A 514 -17.79 -16.08 -0.42
CA ASN A 514 -16.60 -16.66 -1.05
C ASN A 514 -16.14 -15.78 -2.23
N PRO A 515 -14.96 -15.15 -2.21
CA PRO A 515 -14.50 -14.33 -3.32
C PRO A 515 -14.30 -15.13 -4.61
N ILE A 516 -14.04 -16.45 -4.52
CA ILE A 516 -13.84 -17.32 -5.67
C ILE A 516 -15.11 -17.46 -6.53
N ASP A 517 -16.30 -17.41 -5.95
CA ASP A 517 -17.57 -17.43 -6.70
C ASP A 517 -17.73 -16.19 -7.60
N HIS A 518 -17.07 -15.09 -7.22
CA HIS A 518 -17.01 -13.83 -7.96
C HIS A 518 -15.87 -13.78 -8.98
N VAL A 519 -14.97 -14.77 -9.03
CA VAL A 519 -13.93 -14.95 -10.06
C VAL A 519 -14.55 -15.42 -11.38
N ARG A 520 -13.74 -15.37 -12.44
CA ARG A 520 -14.01 -16.04 -13.72
C ARG A 520 -12.76 -16.77 -14.17
N PHE A 521 -12.97 -17.95 -14.73
CA PHE A 521 -11.90 -18.83 -15.21
C PHE A 521 -12.05 -19.04 -16.72
N TYR A 522 -11.00 -19.48 -17.40
CA TYR A 522 -11.08 -20.02 -18.77
C TYR A 522 -10.44 -21.41 -18.84
N CYS A 523 -10.88 -22.23 -19.79
CA CYS A 523 -10.43 -23.61 -19.92
C CYS A 523 -9.30 -23.77 -20.94
N LYS A 524 -8.45 -24.80 -20.83
CA LYS A 524 -7.40 -25.04 -21.86
C LYS A 524 -7.99 -25.30 -23.27
N SER A 525 -9.22 -25.81 -23.35
CA SER A 525 -9.94 -26.10 -24.60
C SER A 525 -10.55 -24.86 -25.28
N ASP A 526 -10.82 -23.80 -24.52
CA ASP A 526 -11.39 -22.54 -25.02
C ASP A 526 -10.84 -21.38 -24.19
N LEU A 527 -9.93 -20.62 -24.80
CA LEU A 527 -9.22 -19.50 -24.17
C LEU A 527 -10.01 -18.17 -24.21
N SER A 528 -11.25 -18.20 -24.74
CA SER A 528 -12.14 -17.05 -24.91
C SER A 528 -13.35 -17.12 -23.98
N LYS A 529 -13.87 -18.32 -23.73
CA LYS A 529 -15.07 -18.56 -22.93
C LYS A 529 -14.77 -18.54 -21.43
N ALA A 530 -15.39 -17.59 -20.74
CA ALA A 530 -15.38 -17.53 -19.30
C ALA A 530 -16.32 -18.58 -18.67
N VAL A 531 -15.87 -19.19 -17.57
CA VAL A 531 -16.64 -20.13 -16.73
C VAL A 531 -16.55 -19.73 -15.25
N ARG A 532 -17.35 -20.38 -14.41
CA ARG A 532 -17.26 -20.35 -12.94
C ARG A 532 -16.82 -21.72 -12.43
N ILE A 533 -16.24 -21.76 -11.23
CA ILE A 533 -15.90 -22.98 -10.49
C ILE A 533 -16.47 -22.79 -9.07
N THR A 534 -17.18 -23.76 -8.51
CA THR A 534 -17.72 -23.71 -7.13
C THR A 534 -16.78 -24.39 -6.14
N LYS A 535 -16.93 -24.09 -4.83
CA LYS A 535 -16.16 -24.72 -3.73
C LYS A 535 -16.07 -26.25 -3.86
N ASP A 536 -17.22 -26.88 -4.08
CA ASP A 536 -17.40 -28.33 -4.14
C ASP A 536 -16.72 -28.99 -5.35
N GLN A 537 -16.44 -28.21 -6.41
CA GLN A 537 -15.63 -28.65 -7.56
C GLN A 537 -14.11 -28.59 -7.29
N VAL A 538 -13.70 -28.07 -6.13
CA VAL A 538 -12.29 -27.87 -5.76
C VAL A 538 -11.89 -28.78 -4.60
N SER A 539 -12.52 -28.66 -3.42
CA SER A 539 -12.26 -29.56 -2.30
C SER A 539 -13.26 -29.39 -1.14
N GLU A 540 -13.66 -30.51 -0.53
CA GLU A 540 -14.40 -30.59 0.74
C GLU A 540 -13.57 -30.10 1.97
N LEU A 541 -12.27 -29.83 1.80
CA LEU A 541 -11.40 -29.32 2.88
C LEU A 541 -11.32 -27.78 2.92
N LEU A 542 -12.14 -27.09 2.13
CA LEU A 542 -12.23 -25.63 2.10
C LEU A 542 -13.12 -25.08 3.22
N PRO A 543 -13.01 -23.78 3.59
CA PRO A 543 -13.82 -23.20 4.65
C PRO A 543 -15.32 -23.16 4.31
N GLU A 544 -16.18 -23.58 5.25
CA GLU A 544 -17.64 -23.38 5.16
C GLU A 544 -18.08 -21.96 5.55
N ARG A 545 -17.18 -21.15 6.11
CA ARG A 545 -17.45 -19.77 6.52
C ARG A 545 -16.30 -18.86 6.12
N PHE A 546 -16.64 -17.77 5.44
CA PHE A 546 -15.69 -16.81 4.91
C PHE A 546 -15.48 -15.58 5.80
N ALA A 547 -16.27 -15.43 6.87
CA ALA A 547 -16.04 -14.43 7.92
C ALA A 547 -16.39 -14.88 9.35
N GLU A 548 -15.72 -14.26 10.32
CA GLU A 548 -15.92 -14.36 11.77
C GLU A 548 -15.70 -13.00 12.45
N GLN A 549 -16.18 -12.83 13.69
CA GLN A 549 -15.81 -11.70 14.56
C GLN A 549 -14.99 -12.20 15.75
N LEU A 550 -13.91 -11.49 16.06
CA LEU A 550 -13.14 -11.63 17.29
C LEU A 550 -13.42 -10.42 18.19
N ILE A 551 -13.60 -10.65 19.49
CA ILE A 551 -13.81 -9.61 20.50
C ILE A 551 -12.68 -9.75 21.50
N ARG A 552 -11.86 -8.71 21.66
CA ARG A 552 -10.77 -8.69 22.64
C ARG A 552 -11.04 -7.65 23.71
N VAL A 553 -10.74 -8.02 24.96
CA VAL A 553 -10.85 -7.11 26.10
C VAL A 553 -9.46 -6.79 26.63
N TYR A 554 -9.24 -5.53 26.95
CA TYR A 554 -8.03 -5.04 27.63
C TYR A 554 -8.42 -4.17 28.82
N CYS A 555 -7.56 -4.14 29.86
CA CYS A 555 -7.70 -3.26 31.01
C CYS A 555 -6.56 -2.22 31.03
N LYS A 556 -6.91 -0.95 31.31
CA LYS A 556 -5.96 0.17 31.44
C LYS A 556 -5.26 0.18 32.80
N LYS A 557 -5.90 -0.37 33.85
CA LYS A 557 -5.27 -0.64 35.15
C LYS A 557 -4.39 -1.89 35.04
N THR A 558 -3.21 -1.85 35.66
CA THR A 558 -2.14 -2.83 35.45
C THR A 558 -1.74 -3.60 36.71
N ASP A 559 -2.36 -3.30 37.85
CA ASP A 559 -2.15 -3.98 39.12
C ASP A 559 -2.92 -5.31 39.20
N GLU A 560 -2.40 -6.24 40.00
CA GLU A 560 -2.90 -7.62 40.06
C GLU A 560 -4.37 -7.72 40.48
N LYS A 561 -4.85 -6.81 41.34
CA LYS A 561 -6.24 -6.80 41.83
C LYS A 561 -7.22 -6.34 40.77
N SER A 562 -6.89 -5.26 40.06
CA SER A 562 -7.63 -4.82 38.87
C SER A 562 -7.63 -5.88 37.77
N LEU A 563 -6.51 -6.58 37.53
CA LEU A 563 -6.46 -7.61 36.50
C LEU A 563 -7.28 -8.86 36.87
N PHE A 564 -7.21 -9.32 38.12
CA PHE A 564 -8.06 -10.40 38.61
C PHE A 564 -9.55 -10.05 38.46
N ALA A 565 -9.94 -8.83 38.85
CA ALA A 565 -11.30 -8.32 38.66
C ALA A 565 -11.69 -8.28 37.17
N ALA A 566 -10.82 -7.78 36.29
CA ALA A 566 -11.08 -7.68 34.86
C ALA A 566 -11.36 -9.06 34.22
N HIS A 567 -10.60 -10.11 34.59
CA HIS A 567 -10.88 -11.47 34.13
C HIS A 567 -12.25 -11.97 34.62
N GLN A 568 -12.66 -11.70 35.87
CA GLN A 568 -13.96 -12.12 36.38
C GLN A 568 -15.12 -11.42 35.64
N TYR A 569 -15.03 -10.11 35.44
CA TYR A 569 -16.02 -9.33 34.68
C TYR A 569 -16.12 -9.84 33.22
N PHE A 570 -14.97 -10.08 32.57
CA PHE A 570 -14.93 -10.55 31.18
C PHE A 570 -15.54 -11.94 30.99
N VAL A 571 -15.18 -12.93 31.81
CA VAL A 571 -15.72 -14.29 31.68
C VAL A 571 -17.21 -14.32 32.06
N HIS A 572 -17.66 -13.49 33.01
CA HIS A 572 -19.09 -13.34 33.31
C HIS A 572 -19.87 -12.65 32.18
N TRP A 573 -19.32 -11.61 31.55
CA TRP A 573 -19.90 -10.99 30.35
C TRP A 573 -20.03 -11.99 29.18
N CYS A 574 -19.01 -12.84 28.96
CA CYS A 574 -19.08 -13.93 27.98
C CYS A 574 -20.17 -14.96 28.29
N LEU A 575 -20.39 -15.24 29.58
CA LEU A 575 -21.45 -16.13 30.06
C LEU A 575 -22.83 -15.54 29.68
N ILE A 576 -23.08 -14.29 30.09
CA ILE A 576 -24.33 -13.55 29.91
C ILE A 576 -24.67 -13.35 28.42
N ARG A 577 -23.70 -12.93 27.61
CA ARG A 577 -23.89 -12.65 26.17
C ARG A 577 -23.88 -13.90 25.29
N ASN A 578 -23.82 -15.09 25.89
CA ASN A 578 -23.71 -16.40 25.23
C ASN A 578 -22.56 -16.48 24.18
N PHE A 579 -21.44 -15.83 24.46
CA PHE A 579 -20.25 -15.92 23.61
C PHE A 579 -19.52 -17.26 23.79
N THR A 580 -18.49 -17.48 22.98
CA THR A 580 -17.58 -18.63 23.13
C THR A 580 -16.84 -18.59 24.46
N LYS A 581 -16.43 -19.76 24.96
CA LYS A 581 -15.54 -19.88 26.12
C LYS A 581 -14.18 -19.24 25.79
N PRO A 582 -13.66 -18.28 26.59
CA PRO A 582 -12.28 -17.79 26.42
C PRO A 582 -11.27 -18.91 26.73
N GLN A 583 -10.18 -18.97 25.97
CA GLN A 583 -9.28 -20.15 25.92
C GLN A 583 -8.63 -20.49 27.27
N ASP A 584 -8.37 -19.48 28.10
CA ASP A 584 -7.72 -19.54 29.42
C ASP A 584 -8.72 -19.41 30.59
N SER A 585 -10.03 -19.34 30.31
CA SER A 585 -11.05 -19.02 31.33
C SER A 585 -11.13 -19.97 32.51
N ASP A 586 -10.78 -21.24 32.35
CA ASP A 586 -10.71 -22.20 33.47
C ASP A 586 -9.54 -21.92 34.44
N VAL A 587 -8.53 -21.18 33.99
CA VAL A 587 -7.37 -20.77 34.81
C VAL A 587 -7.63 -19.39 35.43
N VAL A 588 -8.14 -18.42 34.65
CA VAL A 588 -8.32 -17.03 35.11
C VAL A 588 -9.67 -16.78 35.81
N ALA A 589 -10.68 -17.63 35.62
CA ALA A 589 -12.00 -17.51 36.23
C ALA A 589 -12.66 -18.88 36.58
N PRO A 590 -11.99 -19.76 37.34
CA PRO A 590 -12.47 -21.13 37.65
C PRO A 590 -13.80 -21.19 38.42
N LEU A 591 -14.26 -20.08 39.01
CA LEU A 591 -15.55 -19.99 39.72
C LEU A 591 -16.72 -19.59 38.79
N ILE A 592 -16.43 -19.24 37.53
CA ILE A 592 -17.41 -18.79 36.54
C ILE A 592 -17.62 -19.83 35.45
N THR A 593 -16.56 -20.46 34.94
CA THR A 593 -16.71 -21.45 33.85
C THR A 593 -17.58 -22.67 34.18
N PRO A 594 -17.66 -23.20 35.43
CA PRO A 594 -18.53 -24.33 35.76
C PRO A 594 -20.03 -23.99 35.73
N ARG A 595 -20.41 -22.71 35.58
CA ARG A 595 -21.81 -22.25 35.55
C ARG A 595 -22.52 -22.56 34.21
N LYS A 596 -21.82 -23.12 33.22
CA LYS A 596 -22.33 -23.37 31.87
C LYS A 596 -21.90 -24.75 31.37
N GLU A 597 -22.84 -25.68 31.24
CA GLU A 597 -22.57 -27.07 30.82
C GLU A 597 -21.91 -27.16 29.43
N GLU A 598 -22.30 -26.29 28.49
CA GLU A 598 -21.66 -26.17 27.16
C GLU A 598 -20.16 -25.87 27.23
N TRP A 599 -19.66 -25.34 28.34
CA TRP A 599 -18.26 -25.00 28.54
C TRP A 599 -17.47 -26.11 29.26
N LYS A 600 -18.13 -27.19 29.68
CA LYS A 600 -17.48 -28.37 30.31
C LYS A 600 -17.20 -29.49 29.31
N ASN A 601 -18.08 -29.69 28.33
CA ASN A 601 -18.02 -30.84 27.41
C ASN A 601 -17.17 -30.56 26.17
N ALA A 602 -16.02 -31.23 26.06
CA ALA A 602 -15.17 -31.19 24.86
C ALA A 602 -15.88 -31.74 23.59
N ASP A 603 -16.76 -32.73 23.75
CA ASP A 603 -17.34 -33.48 22.63
C ASP A 603 -18.49 -32.76 21.90
N SER A 604 -18.98 -31.64 22.44
CA SER A 604 -20.07 -30.85 21.84
C SER A 604 -19.68 -30.10 20.54
N ALA A 605 -18.42 -30.21 20.11
CA ALA A 605 -17.88 -29.55 18.92
C ALA A 605 -18.12 -30.33 17.59
N GLN A 606 -18.64 -31.56 17.63
CA GLN A 606 -18.89 -32.37 16.43
C GLN A 606 -20.38 -32.61 16.14
N SER A 607 -21.03 -31.66 15.46
CA SER A 607 -21.99 -31.89 14.36
C SER A 607 -22.71 -30.57 13.97
N PRO A 608 -22.76 -30.17 12.69
CA PRO A 608 -23.82 -29.28 12.22
C PRO A 608 -25.18 -30.02 12.21
N ASP A 609 -26.29 -29.28 12.33
CA ASP A 609 -27.65 -29.85 12.42
C ASP A 609 -28.09 -30.45 11.07
N HIS A 610 -27.86 -31.76 10.90
CA HIS A 610 -28.43 -32.57 9.83
C HIS A 610 -29.53 -33.50 10.34
N SER A 611 -30.60 -32.89 10.83
CA SER A 611 -31.88 -33.57 10.97
C SER A 611 -32.51 -33.89 9.58
N GLN A 612 -32.87 -35.17 9.40
CA GLN A 612 -33.66 -35.79 8.31
C GLN A 612 -32.94 -36.52 7.14
N LYS A 613 -33.36 -37.79 6.96
CA LYS A 613 -33.38 -38.61 5.72
C LYS A 613 -32.05 -39.05 5.08
N VAL A 614 -31.28 -39.86 5.79
CA VAL A 614 -30.40 -40.87 5.13
C VAL A 614 -31.22 -42.12 4.81
N SER A 615 -31.44 -42.40 3.51
CA SER A 615 -32.02 -43.65 3.04
C SER A 615 -30.99 -44.79 3.10
N LYS A 616 -31.39 -45.98 3.58
CA LYS A 616 -30.50 -47.15 3.67
C LYS A 616 -30.36 -47.86 2.32
N PHE A 617 -29.44 -47.41 1.47
CA PHE A 617 -28.89 -48.24 0.39
C PHE A 617 -27.50 -48.76 0.78
N LYS A 618 -27.41 -50.08 1.02
CA LYS A 618 -26.14 -50.80 1.14
C LYS A 618 -25.74 -51.34 -0.23
N THR A 619 -24.82 -50.67 -0.91
CA THR A 619 -24.15 -51.24 -2.10
C THR A 619 -22.87 -51.93 -1.64
N ARG A 620 -22.74 -53.24 -1.88
CA ARG A 620 -21.46 -53.93 -1.75
C ARG A 620 -20.56 -53.52 -2.91
N LEU A 621 -19.31 -53.19 -2.62
CA LEU A 621 -18.22 -53.14 -3.59
C LEU A 621 -17.26 -54.31 -3.31
N PHE A 622 -16.51 -54.70 -4.35
CA PHE A 622 -15.76 -55.95 -4.52
C PHE A 622 -16.61 -57.17 -4.92
N PRO A 623 -16.51 -57.61 -6.19
CA PRO A 623 -16.67 -59.02 -6.56
C PRO A 623 -15.39 -59.79 -6.20
N ASP A 624 -15.53 -61.01 -5.68
CA ASP A 624 -14.41 -61.96 -5.58
C ASP A 624 -14.14 -62.58 -6.97
N ASP A 625 -12.87 -62.82 -7.30
CA ASP A 625 -12.47 -63.49 -8.55
C ASP A 625 -12.91 -64.97 -8.57
N SER A 626 -13.42 -65.41 -9.72
CA SER A 626 -13.93 -66.77 -9.91
C SER A 626 -12.86 -67.77 -10.36
N VAL A 627 -12.92 -68.97 -9.78
CA VAL A 627 -12.46 -70.24 -10.39
C VAL A 627 -13.70 -71.05 -10.77
#